data_AF-A0A6J4RYK0-F1
#
_entry.id   AF-A0A6J4RYK0-F1
#
_cell.length_a   1.000
_cell.length_b   1.000
_cell.length_c   1.000
_cell.angle_alpha   90.00
_cell.angle_beta   90.00
_cell.angle_gamma   90.00
#
_symmetry.space_group_name_H-M   'P 1'
#
loop_
_entity.id
_entity.type
_entity.pdbx_description
1 polymer ?
#
loop_
_entity_poly.entity_id
_entity_poly.type
_entity_poly.pdbx_seq_one_letter_code
_entity_poly.pdbx_strand_id
1 'polypeptide(L)'
;VVAVVGNAAEHWVAILVAYKNKMDLAVNIAIGSSAQVALFVGPLLVILSFFFGPTPMPLVFNGLEIAGILLAVFIASYIAGSGESTWFEGLMLLAVYVVLGVTFFFT
;
A
#
# COMPACT_ATOMS: atom_id res chain seq x y z
N VAL A 1 -9.89 -5.03 -4.37
CA VAL A 1 -9.86 -6.51 -4.29
C VAL A 1 -8.57 -7.10 -4.85
N VAL A 2 -8.19 -6.84 -6.11
CA VAL A 2 -6.97 -7.40 -6.75
C VAL A 2 -5.70 -7.15 -5.93
N ALA A 3 -5.48 -5.92 -5.46
CA ALA A 3 -4.33 -5.56 -4.64
C ALA A 3 -4.23 -6.36 -3.31
N VAL A 4 -5.37 -6.71 -2.71
CA VAL A 4 -5.39 -7.49 -1.47
C VAL A 4 -4.87 -8.90 -1.72
N VAL A 5 -5.30 -9.52 -2.82
CA VAL A 5 -4.90 -10.89 -3.17
C VAL A 5 -3.42 -10.94 -3.55
N GLY A 6 -2.94 -9.97 -4.35
CA GLY A 6 -1.55 -9.92 -4.81
C GLY A 6 -0.52 -9.77 -3.67
N ASN A 7 -0.89 -9.06 -2.60
CA ASN A 7 0.02 -8.75 -1.49
C ASN A 7 -0.30 -9.51 -0.20
N ALA A 8 -1.29 -10.40 -0.20
CA ALA A 8 -1.77 -11.10 1.00
C ALA A 8 -0.67 -11.87 1.73
N ALA A 9 0.19 -12.58 0.99
CA ALA A 9 1.26 -13.38 1.58
C ALA A 9 2.27 -12.51 2.34
N GLU A 10 2.70 -11.39 1.75
CA GLU A 10 3.66 -10.47 2.36
C GLU A 10 3.08 -9.77 3.59
N HIS A 11 1.81 -9.35 3.51
CA HIS A 11 1.10 -8.73 4.63
C HIS A 11 0.89 -9.72 5.77
N TRP A 12 0.58 -10.99 5.48
CA TRP A 12 0.48 -12.03 6.49
C TRP A 12 1.82 -12.23 7.22
N VAL A 13 2.93 -12.26 6.48
CA VAL A 13 4.27 -12.32 7.09
C VAL A 13 4.49 -11.10 7.98
N ALA A 14 4.20 -9.88 7.53
CA ALA A 14 4.35 -8.67 8.33
C ALA A 14 3.57 -8.76 9.66
N ILE A 15 2.32 -9.23 9.64
CA ILE A 15 1.50 -9.42 10.86
C ILE A 15 2.14 -10.47 11.78
N LEU A 16 2.60 -11.60 11.25
CA LEU A 16 3.26 -12.65 12.03
C LEU A 16 4.54 -12.15 12.71
N VAL A 17 5.33 -11.32 12.02
CA VAL A 17 6.59 -10.81 12.57
C VAL A 17 6.32 -9.69 13.58
N ALA A 18 5.30 -8.86 13.36
CA ALA A 18 4.79 -7.90 14.35
C ALA A 18 4.32 -8.60 15.64
N TYR A 19 3.58 -9.71 15.51
CA TYR A 19 3.15 -10.52 16.67
C TYR A 19 4.33 -11.09 17.46
N LYS A 20 5.47 -11.33 16.82
CA LYS A 20 6.72 -11.74 17.45
C LYS A 20 7.53 -10.56 18.02
N ASN A 21 6.88 -9.41 18.21
CA ASN A 21 7.47 -8.19 18.75
C ASN A 21 8.65 -7.64 17.93
N LYS A 22 8.62 -7.85 16.61
CA LYS A 22 9.63 -7.33 15.66
C LYS A 22 8.98 -6.29 14.74
N MET A 23 8.52 -5.18 15.34
CA MET A 23 7.78 -4.14 14.62
C MET A 23 8.59 -3.49 13.50
N ASP A 24 9.87 -3.18 13.73
CA ASP A 24 10.75 -2.60 12.70
C ASP A 24 10.81 -3.47 11.44
N LEU A 25 10.89 -4.79 11.62
CA LEU A 25 10.89 -5.74 10.50
C LEU A 25 9.52 -5.77 9.81
N ALA A 26 8.43 -5.72 10.56
CA ALA A 26 7.08 -5.68 9.98
C ALA A 26 6.85 -4.40 9.14
N VAL A 27 7.26 -3.23 9.65
CA VAL A 27 7.20 -1.95 8.96
C VAL A 27 8.08 -1.96 7.70
N ASN A 28 9.31 -2.49 7.81
CA ASN A 28 10.21 -2.61 6.66
C ASN A 28 9.65 -3.53 5.56
N ILE A 29 8.97 -4.63 5.92
CA ILE A 29 8.28 -5.50 4.94
C ILE A 29 7.17 -4.71 4.23
N ALA A 30 6.35 -3.97 4.97
CA ALA A 30 5.23 -3.20 4.41
C ALA A 30 5.72 -2.07 3.49
N ILE A 31 6.71 -1.28 3.93
CA ILE A 31 7.31 -0.20 3.12
C ILE A 31 8.03 -0.77 1.91
N GLY A 32 8.79 -1.86 2.07
CA GLY A 32 9.50 -2.53 0.98
C GLY A 32 8.56 -3.05 -0.11
N SER A 33 7.49 -3.73 0.27
CA SER A 33 6.44 -4.19 -0.66
C SER A 33 5.80 -3.02 -1.41
N SER A 34 5.45 -1.94 -0.69
CA SER A 34 4.85 -0.74 -1.29
C SER A 34 5.81 -0.05 -2.28
N ALA A 35 7.07 0.10 -1.91
CA ALA A 35 8.10 0.68 -2.75
C ALA A 35 8.39 -0.18 -4.00
N GLN A 36 8.38 -1.52 -3.86
CA GLN A 36 8.54 -2.43 -4.99
C GLN A 36 7.38 -2.29 -5.97
N VAL A 37 6.14 -2.16 -5.49
CA VAL A 37 4.98 -1.93 -6.36
C VAL A 37 5.14 -0.61 -7.11
N ALA A 38 5.51 0.47 -6.42
CA ALA A 38 5.63 1.80 -7.01
C ALA A 38 6.82 1.94 -7.98
N LEU A 39 8.00 1.43 -7.61
CA LEU A 39 9.25 1.65 -8.34
C LEU A 39 9.57 0.56 -9.35
N PHE A 40 9.01 -0.64 -9.19
CA PHE A 40 9.29 -1.77 -10.08
C PHE A 40 8.05 -2.26 -10.81
N VAL A 41 7.00 -2.67 -10.08
CA VAL A 41 5.82 -3.30 -10.70
C VAL A 41 5.10 -2.33 -11.62
N GLY A 42 4.81 -1.10 -11.19
CA GLY A 42 4.15 -0.09 -12.01
C GLY A 42 4.91 0.21 -13.31
N PRO A 43 6.19 0.62 -13.26
CA PRO A 43 7.00 0.86 -14.44
C PRO A 43 7.13 -0.37 -15.35
N LEU A 44 7.31 -1.56 -14.78
CA LEU A 44 7.40 -2.81 -15.54
C LEU A 44 6.10 -3.07 -16.31
N LEU A 45 4.94 -2.88 -15.67
CA LEU A 45 3.64 -3.06 -16.32
C LEU A 45 3.43 -2.06 -17.46
N VAL A 46 3.84 -0.80 -17.28
CA VAL A 46 3.81 0.20 -18.36
C VAL A 46 4.67 -0.26 -19.52
N ILE A 47 5.91 -0.71 -19.30
CA ILE A 47 6.80 -1.18 -20.38
C ILE A 47 6.22 -2.43 -21.07
N LEU A 48 5.75 -3.42 -20.31
CA LEU A 48 5.18 -4.65 -20.87
C LEU A 48 3.91 -4.40 -21.69
N SER A 49 3.14 -3.36 -21.34
CA SER A 49 1.93 -3.01 -22.08
C SER A 49 2.19 -2.62 -23.54
N PHE A 50 3.39 -2.13 -23.88
CA PHE A 50 3.75 -1.82 -25.28
C PHE A 50 3.94 -3.06 -26.15
N PHE A 51 4.26 -4.21 -25.54
CA PHE A 51 4.55 -5.45 -26.26
C PHE A 51 3.39 -6.44 -26.21
N PHE A 52 2.70 -6.50 -25.08
CA PHE A 52 1.67 -7.52 -24.81
C PHE A 52 0.27 -6.95 -24.57
N GLY A 53 0.15 -5.64 -24.36
CA GLY A 53 -1.13 -4.98 -24.10
C GLY A 53 -1.91 -4.73 -25.40
N PRO A 54 -3.27 -4.73 -25.34
CA PRO A 54 -4.08 -4.29 -26.48
C PRO A 54 -3.84 -2.81 -26.81
N THR A 55 -3.50 -2.01 -25.80
CA THR A 55 -3.06 -0.60 -25.92
C THR A 55 -2.01 -0.30 -24.84
N PRO A 56 -1.09 0.65 -25.07
CA PRO A 56 -0.14 1.08 -24.03
C PRO A 56 -0.88 1.57 -22.78
N MET A 57 -0.45 1.10 -21.61
CA MET A 57 -0.97 1.50 -20.30
C MET A 57 -0.38 2.87 -19.92
N PRO A 58 -1.19 3.93 -19.82
CA PRO A 58 -0.72 5.20 -19.31
C PRO A 58 -0.61 5.16 -17.78
N LEU A 59 0.41 5.81 -17.22
CA LEU A 59 0.52 6.03 -15.78
C LEU A 59 -0.31 7.27 -15.38
N VAL A 60 -1.62 7.20 -15.61
CA VAL A 60 -2.55 8.28 -15.33
C VAL A 60 -3.49 7.82 -14.22
N PHE A 61 -3.50 8.58 -13.14
CA PHE A 61 -4.36 8.37 -11.98
C PHE A 61 -5.38 9.52 -11.89
N ASN A 62 -6.60 9.22 -11.44
CA ASN A 62 -7.60 10.24 -11.15
C ASN A 62 -7.18 11.04 -9.90
N GLY A 63 -7.70 12.27 -9.74
CA GLY A 63 -7.43 13.13 -8.58
C GLY A 63 -7.74 12.45 -7.24
N LEU A 64 -8.78 11.61 -7.16
CA LEU A 64 -9.10 10.82 -5.96
C LEU A 64 -8.05 9.75 -5.66
N GLU A 65 -7.52 9.08 -6.69
CA GLU A 65 -6.48 8.06 -6.53
C GLU A 65 -5.17 8.69 -6.07
N ILE A 66 -4.78 9.81 -6.69
CA ILE A 66 -3.60 10.58 -6.28
C ILE A 66 -3.76 11.08 -4.85
N ALA A 67 -4.91 11.65 -4.49
CA ALA A 67 -5.18 12.13 -3.14
C ALA A 67 -5.13 11.00 -2.12
N GLY A 68 -5.72 9.84 -2.43
CA GLY A 68 -5.69 8.65 -1.58
C GLY A 68 -4.29 8.12 -1.35
N ILE A 69 -3.47 8.03 -2.39
CA ILE A 69 -2.05 7.62 -2.29
C ILE A 69 -1.26 8.61 -1.43
N LEU A 70 -1.41 9.91 -1.67
CA LEU A 70 -0.71 10.94 -0.89
C LEU A 70 -1.10 10.90 0.59
N LEU A 71 -2.39 10.78 0.90
CA LEU A 71 -2.88 10.64 2.28
C LEU A 71 -2.31 9.39 2.95
N ALA A 72 -2.33 8.25 2.26
CA ALA A 72 -1.81 7.00 2.78
C ALA A 72 -0.31 7.10 3.08
N VAL A 73 0.49 7.64 2.15
CA VAL A 73 1.94 7.85 2.35
C VAL A 73 2.20 8.79 3.50
N PHE A 74 1.48 9.91 3.61
CA PHE A 74 1.69 10.89 4.67
C PHE A 74 1.39 10.30 6.06
N ILE A 75 0.22 9.68 6.23
CA ILE A 75 -0.18 9.08 7.52
C ILE A 75 0.74 7.92 7.90
N ALA A 76 1.02 7.02 6.95
CA ALA A 76 1.90 5.87 7.21
C ALA A 76 3.32 6.33 7.57
N SER A 77 3.86 7.36 6.90
CA SER A 77 5.19 7.89 7.20
C SER A 77 5.23 8.57 8.57
N TYR A 78 4.17 9.31 8.93
CA TYR A 78 4.04 9.96 10.24
C TYR A 78 4.01 8.93 11.38
N ILE A 79 3.19 7.89 11.25
CA ILE A 79 3.06 6.84 12.27
C ILE A 79 4.29 5.94 12.33
N ALA A 80 4.91 5.60 11.19
CA ALA A 80 6.14 4.81 11.19
C ALA A 80 7.34 5.59 11.76
N GLY A 81 7.32 6.92 11.70
CA GLY A 81 8.39 7.79 12.20
C GLY A 81 8.35 8.06 13.70
N SER A 82 7.27 7.71 14.42
CA SER A 82 7.12 8.00 15.85
C SER A 82 7.99 7.11 16.76
N GLY A 83 8.61 6.05 16.22
CA GLY A 83 9.51 5.14 16.96
C GLY A 83 8.81 4.18 17.94
N GLU A 84 7.51 4.38 18.18
CA GLU A 84 6.65 3.53 19.00
C GLU A 84 5.37 3.21 18.23
N SER A 85 4.80 2.02 18.47
CA SER A 85 3.54 1.61 17.84
C SER A 85 2.53 1.20 18.89
N THR A 86 1.32 1.75 18.81
CA THR A 86 0.20 1.40 19.67
C THR A 86 -0.90 0.69 18.89
N TRP A 87 -1.70 -0.13 19.58
CA TRP A 87 -2.87 -0.77 18.97
C TRP A 87 -3.87 0.26 18.44
N PHE A 88 -3.94 1.43 19.07
CA PHE A 88 -4.84 2.51 18.68
C PHE A 88 -4.40 3.17 17.35
N GLU A 89 -3.10 3.38 17.15
CA GLU A 89 -2.55 3.81 15.85
C GLU A 89 -2.84 2.80 14.75
N GLY A 90 -2.68 1.51 15.04
CA GLY A 90 -3.07 0.44 14.13
C GLY A 90 -4.55 0.49 13.76
N LEU A 91 -5.43 0.72 14.74
CA LEU A 91 -6.87 0.87 14.49
C LEU A 91 -7.18 2.11 13.65
N MET A 92 -6.52 3.24 13.88
CA MET A 92 -6.67 4.45 13.08
C MET A 92 -6.26 4.22 11.62
N LEU A 93 -5.15 3.52 11.37
CA LEU A 93 -4.73 3.14 10.03
C LEU A 93 -5.76 2.25 9.31
N LEU A 94 -6.31 1.26 10.01
CA LEU A 94 -7.37 0.41 9.48
C LEU A 94 -8.65 1.20 9.18
N ALA A 95 -9.02 2.16 10.04
CA ALA A 95 -10.17 3.02 9.82
C ALA A 95 -10.00 3.89 8.56
N VAL A 96 -8.83 4.50 8.37
CA VAL A 96 -8.51 5.27 7.15
C VAL A 96 -8.60 4.37 5.91
N TYR A 97 -8.05 3.15 5.97
CA TYR A 97 -8.15 2.19 4.86
C TYR A 97 -9.61 1.84 4.52
N VAL A 98 -10.45 1.60 5.52
CA VAL A 98 -11.89 1.32 5.32
C VAL A 98 -12.60 2.52 4.70
N VAL A 99 -12.37 3.74 5.19
CA VAL A 99 -12.97 4.96 4.64
C VAL A 99 -12.58 5.17 3.19
N LEU A 100 -11.29 5.00 2.85
CA LEU A 100 -10.84 5.06 1.46
C LEU A 100 -11.48 3.95 0.63
N GLY A 101 -11.53 2.71 1.14
CA GLY A 101 -12.16 1.58 0.45
C GLY A 101 -13.64 1.81 0.14
N VAL A 102 -14.39 2.39 1.08
CA VAL A 102 -15.79 2.79 0.88
C VAL A 102 -15.90 3.91 -0.16
N THR A 103 -15.02 4.92 -0.08
CA THR A 103 -14.98 6.03 -1.05
C THR A 103 -14.76 5.53 -2.48
N PHE A 104 -13.80 4.63 -2.68
CA PHE A 104 -13.54 4.00 -3.99
C PHE A 104 -14.63 3.02 -4.44
N PHE A 105 -15.46 2.51 -3.53
CA PHE A 105 -16.57 1.63 -3.90
C PHE A 105 -17.75 2.41 -4.49
N PHE A 106 -17.98 3.63 -4.02
CA PHE A 106 -19.10 4.47 -4.44
C PHE A 106 -18.76 5.50 -5.54
N THR A 107 -17.48 5.57 -5.93
CA THR A 107 -17.00 6.43 -7.02
C THR A 107 -16.71 5.58 -8.25
#